data_AF-A0A2A4B2P7-F1
#
_entry.id   AF-A0A2A4B2P7-F1
#
_cell.length_a   1.000
_cell.length_b   1.000
_cell.length_c   1.000
_cell.angle_alpha   90.00
_cell.angle_beta   90.00
_cell.angle_gamma   90.00
#
_symmetry.space_group_name_H-M   'P 1'
#
loop_
_entity.id
_entity.type
_entity.pdbx_description
1 polymer ?
#
loop_
_entity_poly.entity_id
_entity_poly.type
_entity_poly.pdbx_seq_one_letter_code
_entity_poly.pdbx_strand_id
1 'polypeptide(L)'
;MTLEEHIAQLNSLAFWREFTFARNKFSPTPDKELELADNLVWFGDRAYILQLKQRDNPTSDPIAERNWFEKKIIKKATSQIRDSQRYLDENPRIRITNEHGHSFEIERAHLRTITKIVVFLPAPALPEDCWRMHYHISKSTGSFIHLLPVNDYSGILETLRVPEDIARYFEYREEVTPRLREAGVSVEESDIIGAFLNEEAMPTPGSHEILERLVQDTESFDLSGLLGTLHSHIERADAPYDYYKILREFARSPRSVWREVKLRVTKSLEATAAKNFARPFRLTFPENDCTFMIAPLAPELPSTGSEGVRVRTTGLSNLTQAAKYLAHTSKAVGIQISRDGEFVQIDWGLLEFPWQSDPELEDRLSKNNPFRPVTEKSMDGFFFKSFAS
;
A
#
# COMPACT_ATOMS: atom_id res chain seq x y z
N MET A 1 -13.00 -22.69 -0.48
CA MET A 1 -12.11 -21.64 0.02
C MET A 1 -12.61 -21.24 1.40
N THR A 2 -11.76 -21.31 2.42
CA THR A 2 -12.07 -20.85 3.79
C THR A 2 -12.05 -19.32 3.85
N LEU A 3 -12.59 -18.71 4.92
CA LEU A 3 -12.47 -17.27 5.14
C LEU A 3 -11.00 -16.83 5.21
N GLU A 4 -10.13 -17.64 5.82
CA GLU A 4 -8.70 -17.35 5.93
C GLU A 4 -8.02 -17.34 4.56
N GLU A 5 -8.30 -18.34 3.71
CA GLU A 5 -7.78 -18.41 2.34
C GLU A 5 -8.27 -17.24 1.48
N HIS A 6 -9.56 -16.90 1.59
CA HIS A 6 -10.15 -15.76 0.86
C HIS A 6 -9.48 -14.44 1.22
N ILE A 7 -9.34 -14.17 2.53
CA ILE A 7 -8.74 -12.93 3.01
C ILE A 7 -7.25 -12.86 2.73
N ALA A 8 -6.52 -13.97 2.83
CA ALA A 8 -5.11 -14.02 2.44
C ALA A 8 -4.95 -13.69 0.95
N GLN A 9 -5.75 -14.30 0.06
CA GLN A 9 -5.71 -14.00 -1.36
C GLN A 9 -6.03 -12.52 -1.65
N LEU A 10 -7.08 -11.99 -1.01
CA LEU A 10 -7.50 -10.61 -1.19
C LEU A 10 -6.42 -9.62 -0.72
N ASN A 11 -5.84 -9.85 0.45
CA ASN A 11 -4.75 -9.04 0.97
C ASN A 11 -3.53 -9.10 0.07
N SER A 12 -3.18 -10.27 -0.45
CA SER A 12 -2.04 -10.43 -1.36
C SER A 12 -2.25 -9.73 -2.70
N LEU A 13 -3.49 -9.47 -3.12
CA LEU A 13 -3.78 -8.64 -4.30
C LEU A 13 -3.71 -7.14 -3.98
N ALA A 14 -4.26 -6.72 -2.83
CA ALA A 14 -4.35 -5.31 -2.46
C ALA A 14 -3.06 -4.73 -1.86
N PHE A 15 -2.32 -5.54 -1.11
CA PHE A 15 -1.11 -5.17 -0.38
C PHE A 15 0.16 -5.84 -0.89
N TRP A 16 0.04 -6.74 -1.86
CA TRP A 16 1.12 -7.61 -2.36
C TRP A 16 1.63 -8.63 -1.35
N ARG A 17 2.00 -9.81 -1.85
CA ARG A 17 2.52 -10.94 -1.05
C ARG A 17 3.76 -10.58 -0.24
N GLU A 18 4.51 -9.60 -0.70
CA GLU A 18 5.68 -9.05 -0.04
C GLU A 18 5.36 -8.45 1.33
N PHE A 19 4.15 -7.91 1.50
CA PHE A 19 3.72 -7.22 2.72
C PHE A 19 2.62 -7.96 3.48
N THR A 20 2.19 -9.15 3.03
CA THR A 20 1.24 -10.01 3.74
C THR A 20 1.91 -11.15 4.48
N PHE A 21 1.40 -11.40 5.69
CA PHE A 21 1.92 -12.40 6.61
C PHE A 21 0.75 -13.18 7.22
N ALA A 22 0.41 -14.31 6.59
CA ALA A 22 -0.60 -15.25 7.09
C ALA A 22 -0.01 -16.16 8.19
N ARG A 23 -0.78 -16.46 9.25
CA ARG A 23 -0.40 -17.38 10.34
C ARG A 23 0.16 -18.72 9.80
N ASN A 24 1.17 -19.36 10.40
CA ASN A 24 1.20 -19.88 11.77
C ASN A 24 2.60 -19.83 12.39
N LYS A 25 2.66 -19.42 13.67
CA LYS A 25 3.83 -19.35 14.59
C LYS A 25 4.66 -18.07 14.53
N PHE A 26 4.25 -17.10 15.34
CA PHE A 26 5.20 -16.20 15.98
C PHE A 26 5.78 -16.95 17.17
N SER A 27 6.96 -17.52 17.00
CA SER A 27 7.70 -18.19 18.08
C SER A 27 8.83 -17.27 18.54
N PRO A 28 8.62 -16.40 19.55
CA PRO A 28 9.71 -15.61 20.14
C PRO A 28 10.82 -16.50 20.72
N THR A 29 10.46 -17.71 21.15
CA THR A 29 11.35 -18.78 21.60
C THR A 29 10.75 -20.14 21.18
N PRO A 30 11.58 -21.21 21.04
CA PRO A 30 11.11 -22.54 20.67
C PRO A 30 9.98 -23.09 21.55
N ASP A 31 9.87 -22.60 22.79
CA ASP A 31 9.03 -23.18 23.85
C ASP A 31 7.77 -22.34 24.21
N LYS A 32 7.50 -21.23 23.52
CA LYS A 32 6.26 -20.44 23.70
C LYS A 32 5.63 -20.10 22.36
N GLU A 33 4.57 -20.82 22.00
CA GLU A 33 3.66 -20.43 20.92
C GLU A 33 2.64 -19.43 21.48
N LEU A 34 2.74 -18.16 21.06
CA LEU A 34 1.69 -17.17 21.26
C LEU A 34 0.88 -17.05 19.96
N GLU A 35 -0.43 -17.30 20.04
CA GLU A 35 -1.34 -17.04 18.92
C GLU A 35 -1.52 -15.51 18.73
N LEU A 36 -0.66 -14.86 17.94
CA LEU A 36 -0.90 -13.50 17.41
C LEU A 36 -2.02 -13.50 16.39
N ALA A 37 -2.59 -12.38 15.98
CA ALA A 37 -3.73 -12.26 15.05
C ALA A 37 -3.60 -13.10 13.76
N ASP A 38 -4.72 -13.36 13.10
CA ASP A 38 -4.79 -14.29 11.96
C ASP A 38 -3.98 -13.82 10.75
N ASN A 39 -3.92 -12.50 10.52
CA ASN A 39 -3.12 -11.88 9.46
C ASN A 39 -2.45 -10.60 9.96
N LEU A 40 -1.23 -10.36 9.48
CA LEU A 40 -0.52 -9.11 9.62
C LEU A 40 -0.22 -8.58 8.21
N VAL A 41 -0.47 -7.29 7.97
CA VAL A 41 0.05 -6.58 6.81
C VAL A 41 1.03 -5.53 7.30
N TRP A 42 2.22 -5.43 6.69
CA TRP A 42 3.24 -4.47 7.11
C TRP A 42 4.02 -3.91 5.92
N PHE A 43 4.00 -2.58 5.80
CA PHE A 43 4.81 -1.84 4.83
C PHE A 43 5.25 -0.49 5.42
N GLY A 44 6.56 -0.29 5.49
CA GLY A 44 7.15 0.92 6.08
C GLY A 44 6.82 1.08 7.55
N ASP A 45 6.20 2.21 7.89
CA ASP A 45 5.82 2.60 9.24
C ASP A 45 4.36 2.28 9.59
N ARG A 46 3.65 1.57 8.69
CA ARG A 46 2.26 1.16 8.84
C ARG A 46 2.15 -0.35 9.04
N ALA A 47 1.25 -0.77 9.94
CA ALA A 47 0.89 -2.17 10.12
C ALA A 47 -0.62 -2.35 10.29
N TYR A 48 -1.15 -3.49 9.85
CA TYR A 48 -2.54 -3.89 10.04
C TYR A 48 -2.59 -5.21 10.79
N ILE A 49 -3.32 -5.23 11.90
CA ILE A 49 -3.58 -6.44 12.69
C ILE A 49 -4.99 -6.90 12.38
N LEU A 50 -5.12 -8.05 11.71
CA LEU A 50 -6.40 -8.58 11.28
C LEU A 50 -6.77 -9.84 12.05
N GLN A 51 -7.96 -9.85 12.64
CA GLN A 51 -8.55 -11.03 13.24
C GLN A 51 -9.80 -11.43 12.47
N LEU A 52 -9.84 -12.68 12.05
CA LEU A 52 -10.93 -13.28 11.27
C LEU A 52 -11.85 -14.09 12.19
N LYS A 53 -13.15 -14.01 11.91
CA LYS A 53 -14.17 -14.82 12.59
C LYS A 53 -15.28 -15.24 11.63
N GLN A 54 -15.46 -16.54 11.48
CA GLN A 54 -16.56 -17.11 10.70
C GLN A 54 -17.60 -17.74 11.64
N ARG A 55 -18.88 -17.67 11.22
CA ARG A 55 -19.97 -18.42 11.84
C ARG A 55 -20.04 -19.83 11.25
N ASP A 56 -19.48 -20.81 11.96
CA ASP A 56 -19.41 -22.20 11.45
C ASP A 56 -20.77 -22.91 11.39
N ASN A 57 -21.66 -22.62 12.35
CA ASN A 57 -22.98 -23.23 12.49
C ASN A 57 -24.07 -22.15 12.47
N PRO A 58 -24.38 -21.55 11.31
CA PRO A 58 -25.35 -20.46 11.23
C PRO A 58 -26.74 -20.92 11.68
N THR A 59 -27.44 -20.07 12.42
CA THR A 59 -28.81 -20.32 12.86
C THR A 59 -29.74 -19.24 12.33
N SER A 60 -31.04 -19.54 12.28
CA SER A 60 -32.08 -18.57 11.97
C SER A 60 -32.58 -17.79 13.19
N ASP A 61 -31.99 -18.02 14.37
CA ASP A 61 -32.37 -17.36 15.63
C ASP A 61 -31.54 -16.08 15.84
N PRO A 62 -32.16 -14.88 15.76
CA PRO A 62 -31.44 -13.62 15.96
C PRO A 62 -30.78 -13.49 17.33
N ILE A 63 -31.32 -14.12 18.38
CA ILE A 63 -30.75 -14.08 19.73
C ILE A 63 -29.46 -14.90 19.78
N ALA A 64 -29.47 -16.11 19.19
CA ALA A 64 -28.29 -16.93 19.07
C ALA A 64 -27.18 -16.23 18.27
N GLU A 65 -27.52 -15.55 17.16
CA GLU A 65 -26.55 -14.82 16.35
C GLU A 65 -26.00 -13.56 17.06
N ARG A 66 -26.83 -12.84 17.83
CA ARG A 66 -26.35 -11.77 18.73
C ARG A 66 -25.35 -12.29 19.75
N ASN A 67 -25.69 -13.39 20.43
CA ASN A 67 -24.82 -14.00 21.44
C ASN A 67 -23.49 -14.46 20.82
N TRP A 68 -23.52 -14.98 19.60
CA TRP A 68 -22.31 -15.29 18.84
C TRP A 68 -21.51 -14.02 18.57
N PHE A 69 -22.14 -12.94 18.09
CA PHE A 69 -21.47 -11.68 17.79
C PHE A 69 -20.76 -11.09 19.02
N GLU A 70 -21.48 -10.97 20.14
CA GLU A 70 -20.91 -10.47 21.40
C GLU A 70 -19.75 -11.34 21.90
N LYS A 71 -19.88 -12.66 21.84
CA LYS A 71 -18.86 -13.59 22.34
C LYS A 71 -17.64 -13.67 21.44
N LYS A 72 -17.85 -13.79 20.12
CA LYS A 72 -16.79 -14.10 19.16
C LYS A 72 -16.17 -12.84 18.56
N ILE A 73 -16.98 -11.84 18.24
CA ILE A 73 -16.51 -10.58 17.65
C ILE A 73 -16.07 -9.64 18.77
N ILE A 74 -17.02 -9.20 19.61
CA ILE A 74 -16.75 -8.14 20.59
C ILE A 74 -15.79 -8.58 21.70
N LYS A 75 -15.92 -9.80 22.23
CA LYS A 75 -15.03 -10.29 23.28
C LYS A 75 -13.77 -10.95 22.71
N LYS A 76 -13.92 -12.07 22.00
CA LYS A 76 -12.76 -12.90 21.60
C LYS A 76 -11.88 -12.19 20.57
N ALA A 77 -12.43 -11.73 19.44
CA ALA A 77 -11.61 -11.16 18.37
C ALA A 77 -10.89 -9.87 18.80
N THR A 78 -11.59 -8.95 19.48
CA THR A 78 -10.95 -7.74 19.99
C THR A 78 -9.88 -8.03 21.03
N SER A 79 -10.03 -9.09 21.85
CA SER A 79 -8.97 -9.52 22.76
C SER A 79 -7.74 -9.99 22.01
N GLN A 80 -7.90 -10.85 21.00
CA GLN A 80 -6.77 -11.36 20.21
C GLN A 80 -6.02 -10.23 19.50
N ILE A 81 -6.73 -9.20 19.00
CA ILE A 81 -6.11 -7.98 18.46
C ILE A 81 -5.29 -7.26 19.53
N ARG A 82 -5.85 -7.04 20.73
CA ARG A 82 -5.14 -6.36 21.83
C ARG A 82 -3.92 -7.15 22.30
N ASP A 83 -4.05 -8.47 22.37
CA ASP A 83 -2.95 -9.35 22.77
C ASP A 83 -1.81 -9.30 21.73
N SER A 84 -2.17 -9.21 20.44
CA SER A 84 -1.21 -9.03 19.34
C SER A 84 -0.52 -7.66 19.38
N GLN A 85 -1.29 -6.60 19.62
CA GLN A 85 -0.72 -5.27 19.78
C GLN A 85 0.20 -5.20 21.01
N ARG A 86 -0.24 -5.73 22.15
CA ARG A 86 0.58 -5.80 23.37
C ARG A 86 1.87 -6.56 23.12
N TYR A 87 1.81 -7.66 22.38
CA TYR A 87 3.00 -8.40 21.99
C TYR A 87 3.97 -7.55 21.16
N LEU A 88 3.48 -6.78 20.18
CA LEU A 88 4.32 -5.84 19.43
C LEU A 88 4.90 -4.73 20.33
N ASP A 89 4.15 -4.25 21.32
CA ASP A 89 4.59 -3.22 22.24
C ASP A 89 5.65 -3.76 23.23
N GLU A 90 5.51 -5.00 23.72
CA GLU A 90 6.42 -5.64 24.68
C GLU A 90 7.70 -6.19 24.04
N ASN A 91 7.68 -6.46 22.74
CA ASN A 91 8.83 -6.99 21.99
C ASN A 91 9.33 -5.92 21.02
N PRO A 92 10.45 -5.23 21.32
CA PRO A 92 10.98 -4.17 20.47
C PRO A 92 11.26 -4.61 19.03
N ARG A 93 11.56 -5.90 18.86
CA ARG A 93 11.89 -6.56 17.59
C ARG A 93 11.17 -7.88 17.48
N ILE A 94 10.48 -8.08 16.36
CA ILE A 94 9.81 -9.34 16.06
C ILE A 94 10.26 -9.84 14.69
N ARG A 95 10.52 -11.14 14.58
CA ARG A 95 10.82 -11.78 13.30
C ARG A 95 9.55 -12.35 12.68
N ILE A 96 9.31 -12.03 11.42
CA ILE A 96 8.15 -12.48 10.64
C ILE A 96 8.58 -13.06 9.31
N THR A 97 7.78 -13.95 8.74
CA THR A 97 8.07 -14.57 7.44
C THR A 97 6.88 -14.38 6.51
N ASN A 98 7.11 -13.81 5.33
CA ASN A 98 6.04 -13.53 4.36
C ASN A 98 5.66 -14.78 3.54
N GLU A 99 4.72 -14.62 2.61
CA GLU A 99 4.25 -15.71 1.73
C GLU A 99 5.33 -16.26 0.77
N HIS A 100 6.42 -15.53 0.56
CA HIS A 100 7.59 -16.01 -0.20
C HIS A 100 8.59 -16.80 0.66
N GLY A 101 8.36 -16.92 1.98
CA GLY A 101 9.30 -17.57 2.90
C GLY A 101 10.47 -16.67 3.32
N HIS A 102 10.44 -15.38 2.98
CA HIS A 102 11.47 -14.42 3.39
C HIS A 102 11.21 -13.92 4.79
N SER A 103 12.25 -13.91 5.64
CA SER A 103 12.14 -13.38 7.01
C SER A 103 12.52 -11.91 7.09
N PHE A 104 11.75 -11.14 7.84
CA PHE A 104 11.97 -9.73 8.16
C PHE A 104 11.94 -9.50 9.65
N GLU A 105 12.58 -8.42 10.09
CA GLU A 105 12.48 -7.91 11.46
C GLU A 105 11.62 -6.64 11.44
N ILE A 106 10.51 -6.65 12.19
CA ILE A 106 9.75 -5.43 12.49
C ILE A 106 10.27 -4.88 13.80
N GLU A 107 10.69 -3.61 13.76
CA GLU A 107 11.01 -2.85 14.97
C GLU A 107 9.80 -2.01 15.38
N ARG A 108 9.30 -2.21 16.60
CA ARG A 108 8.10 -1.50 17.10
C ARG A 108 8.26 0.02 17.07
N ALA A 109 9.46 0.52 17.33
CA ALA A 109 9.79 1.94 17.32
C ALA A 109 9.64 2.59 15.94
N HIS A 110 9.66 1.81 14.86
CA HIS A 110 9.48 2.30 13.49
C HIS A 110 8.01 2.28 13.03
N LEU A 111 7.11 1.64 13.78
CA LEU A 111 5.68 1.66 13.48
C LEU A 111 5.02 2.92 14.06
N ARG A 112 4.53 3.78 13.17
CA ARG A 112 3.76 4.97 13.52
C ARG A 112 2.27 4.67 13.64
N THR A 113 1.75 3.84 12.73
CA THR A 113 0.32 3.56 12.64
C THR A 113 0.08 2.05 12.70
N ILE A 114 -0.80 1.62 13.61
CA ILE A 114 -1.24 0.22 13.72
C ILE A 114 -2.77 0.18 13.61
N THR A 115 -3.27 -0.16 12.43
CA THR A 115 -4.69 -0.28 12.13
C THR A 115 -5.19 -1.64 12.58
N LYS A 116 -6.33 -1.68 13.29
CA LYS A 116 -6.85 -2.89 13.94
C LYS A 116 -8.19 -3.25 13.33
N ILE A 117 -8.29 -4.45 12.75
CA ILE A 117 -9.45 -4.85 11.96
C ILE A 117 -9.93 -6.22 12.41
N VAL A 118 -11.21 -6.31 12.77
CA VAL A 118 -11.92 -7.59 12.83
C VAL A 118 -12.73 -7.73 11.56
N VAL A 119 -12.42 -8.78 10.78
CA VAL A 119 -13.23 -9.17 9.62
C VAL A 119 -14.08 -10.37 10.01
N PHE A 120 -15.39 -10.31 9.77
CA PHE A 120 -16.29 -11.39 10.17
C PHE A 120 -17.27 -11.80 9.08
N LEU A 121 -17.59 -13.10 9.06
CA LEU A 121 -18.62 -13.68 8.21
C LEU A 121 -19.78 -14.19 9.10
N PRO A 122 -20.87 -13.39 9.25
CA PRO A 122 -22.00 -13.73 10.10
C PRO A 122 -23.03 -14.61 9.37
N ALA A 123 -24.05 -15.08 10.10
CA ALA A 123 -25.26 -15.64 9.50
C ALA A 123 -26.24 -14.53 9.06
N PRO A 124 -27.14 -14.78 8.08
CA PRO A 124 -28.13 -13.79 7.64
C PRO A 124 -29.07 -13.29 8.75
N ALA A 125 -29.29 -14.07 9.81
CA ALA A 125 -30.15 -13.70 10.93
C ALA A 125 -29.48 -12.77 11.96
N LEU A 126 -28.25 -12.29 11.72
CA LEU A 126 -27.59 -11.35 12.61
C LEU A 126 -28.42 -10.05 12.73
N PRO A 127 -28.75 -9.59 13.96
CA PRO A 127 -29.52 -8.37 14.15
C PRO A 127 -28.85 -7.12 13.58
N GLU A 128 -29.67 -6.17 13.11
CA GLU A 128 -29.24 -4.95 12.43
C GLU A 128 -28.31 -4.06 13.27
N ASP A 129 -28.52 -3.96 14.58
CA ASP A 129 -27.65 -3.19 15.47
C ASP A 129 -26.24 -3.81 15.62
N CYS A 130 -26.10 -5.12 15.42
CA CYS A 130 -24.79 -5.77 15.35
C CYS A 130 -24.09 -5.46 14.03
N TRP A 131 -24.83 -5.42 12.91
CA TRP A 131 -24.30 -4.96 11.62
C TRP A 131 -23.81 -3.51 11.68
N ARG A 132 -24.60 -2.63 12.29
CA ARG A 132 -24.32 -1.19 12.42
C ARG A 132 -23.28 -0.83 13.48
N MET A 133 -22.61 -1.80 14.09
CA MET A 133 -21.62 -1.49 15.12
C MET A 133 -20.39 -0.79 14.52
N HIS A 134 -19.95 -1.12 13.30
CA HIS A 134 -18.79 -0.56 12.52
C HIS A 134 -17.41 -0.55 13.22
N TYR A 135 -17.35 -0.36 14.53
CA TYR A 135 -16.15 -0.28 15.35
C TYR A 135 -16.40 -0.65 16.81
N HIS A 136 -15.32 -0.98 17.50
CA HIS A 136 -15.27 -1.19 18.94
C HIS A 136 -14.13 -0.36 19.55
N ILE A 137 -14.44 0.41 20.60
CA ILE A 137 -13.41 1.05 21.44
C ILE A 137 -13.11 0.12 22.61
N SER A 138 -11.88 -0.35 22.67
CA SER A 138 -11.41 -1.14 23.81
C SER A 138 -11.42 -0.30 25.09
N LYS A 139 -12.15 -0.75 26.10
CA LYS A 139 -12.18 -0.08 27.42
C LYS A 139 -10.83 -0.13 28.15
N SER A 140 -10.04 -1.18 27.93
CA SER A 140 -8.77 -1.37 28.65
C SER A 140 -7.60 -0.60 28.05
N THR A 141 -7.63 -0.35 26.74
CA THR A 141 -6.52 0.26 25.99
C THR A 141 -6.90 1.57 25.30
N GLY A 142 -8.18 1.95 25.28
CA GLY A 142 -8.69 3.08 24.51
C GLY A 142 -8.60 2.91 22.99
N SER A 143 -8.12 1.76 22.50
CA SER A 143 -7.83 1.55 21.08
C SER A 143 -9.10 1.37 20.26
N PHE A 144 -9.15 2.08 19.13
CA PHE A 144 -10.13 1.85 18.07
C PHE A 144 -9.86 0.52 17.34
N ILE A 145 -10.93 -0.21 17.05
CA ILE A 145 -10.89 -1.46 16.28
C ILE A 145 -12.02 -1.42 15.27
N HIS A 146 -11.70 -1.45 13.98
CA HIS A 146 -12.68 -1.55 12.91
C HIS A 146 -13.36 -2.92 12.97
N LEU A 147 -14.68 -2.94 12.85
CA LEU A 147 -15.48 -4.15 12.68
C LEU A 147 -16.07 -4.11 11.28
N LEU A 148 -15.71 -5.09 10.45
CA LEU A 148 -16.15 -5.17 9.06
C LEU A 148 -16.69 -6.57 8.75
N PRO A 149 -17.91 -6.67 8.23
CA PRO A 149 -18.32 -7.85 7.50
C PRO A 149 -17.35 -8.16 6.35
N VAL A 150 -17.25 -9.44 5.97
CA VAL A 150 -16.34 -9.86 4.88
C VAL A 150 -16.64 -9.18 3.55
N ASN A 151 -17.91 -8.92 3.25
CA ASN A 151 -18.32 -8.27 2.00
C ASN A 151 -17.86 -6.81 1.97
N ASP A 152 -18.03 -6.09 3.08
CA ASP A 152 -17.59 -4.70 3.22
C ASP A 152 -16.07 -4.60 3.11
N TYR A 153 -15.34 -5.47 3.80
CA TYR A 153 -13.87 -5.54 3.67
C TYR A 153 -13.42 -5.84 2.24
N SER A 154 -14.10 -6.77 1.55
CA SER A 154 -13.83 -7.10 0.15
C SER A 154 -14.08 -5.91 -0.77
N GLY A 155 -15.23 -5.24 -0.61
CA GLY A 155 -15.59 -4.05 -1.38
C GLY A 155 -14.60 -2.90 -1.22
N ILE A 156 -14.09 -2.68 0.01
CA ILE A 156 -13.03 -1.70 0.27
C ILE A 156 -11.78 -2.02 -0.56
N LEU A 157 -11.27 -3.25 -0.46
CA LEU A 157 -10.03 -3.62 -1.13
C LEU A 157 -10.17 -3.65 -2.66
N GLU A 158 -11.32 -4.11 -3.17
CA GLU A 158 -11.62 -4.14 -4.60
C GLU A 158 -11.78 -2.74 -5.21
N THR A 159 -12.30 -1.78 -4.43
CA THR A 159 -12.47 -0.38 -4.86
C THR A 159 -11.17 0.39 -4.78
N LEU A 160 -10.41 0.23 -3.69
CA LEU A 160 -9.23 1.04 -3.39
C LEU A 160 -7.93 0.51 -4.01
N ARG A 161 -7.73 -0.82 -4.06
CA ARG A 161 -6.64 -1.54 -4.77
C ARG A 161 -5.18 -1.18 -4.48
N VAL A 162 -4.89 0.00 -3.95
CA VAL A 162 -3.56 0.55 -3.70
C VAL A 162 -3.36 0.67 -2.19
N PRO A 163 -2.23 0.18 -1.64
CA PRO A 163 -2.03 0.10 -0.19
C PRO A 163 -2.18 1.45 0.54
N GLU A 164 -1.67 2.54 -0.03
CA GLU A 164 -1.77 3.88 0.57
C GLU A 164 -3.21 4.42 0.55
N ASP A 165 -3.97 4.17 -0.52
CA ASP A 165 -5.38 4.60 -0.58
C ASP A 165 -6.20 3.85 0.48
N ILE A 166 -5.92 2.56 0.69
CA ILE A 166 -6.53 1.76 1.76
C ILE A 166 -6.14 2.30 3.14
N ALA A 167 -4.89 2.71 3.33
CA ALA A 167 -4.44 3.30 4.59
C ALA A 167 -5.19 4.59 4.93
N ARG A 168 -5.29 5.49 3.96
CA ARG A 168 -6.03 6.76 4.09
C ARG A 168 -7.52 6.53 4.34
N TYR A 169 -8.10 5.52 3.70
CA TYR A 169 -9.49 5.15 3.95
C TYR A 169 -9.72 4.72 5.39
N PHE A 170 -8.85 3.88 5.95
CA PHE A 170 -9.01 3.45 7.34
C PHE A 170 -8.81 4.59 8.34
N GLU A 171 -7.90 5.53 8.07
CA GLU A 171 -7.75 6.77 8.84
C GLU A 171 -9.04 7.60 8.79
N TYR A 172 -9.58 7.84 7.59
CA TYR A 172 -10.86 8.53 7.40
C TYR A 172 -12.01 7.84 8.12
N ARG A 173 -12.11 6.51 7.99
CA ARG A 173 -13.14 5.68 8.63
C ARG A 173 -13.08 5.76 10.15
N GLU A 174 -11.87 5.73 10.74
CA GLU A 174 -11.66 5.89 12.18
C GLU A 174 -12.12 7.27 12.67
N GLU A 175 -11.92 8.31 11.86
CA GLU A 175 -12.37 9.67 12.19
C GLU A 175 -13.88 9.83 12.11
N VAL A 176 -14.53 9.38 11.04
CA VAL A 176 -15.93 9.71 10.76
C VAL A 176 -16.94 8.80 11.47
N THR A 177 -16.61 7.53 11.70
CA THR A 177 -17.58 6.57 12.28
C THR A 177 -18.03 6.90 13.72
N PRO A 178 -17.17 7.41 14.63
CA PRO A 178 -17.64 7.93 15.91
C PRO A 178 -18.56 9.13 15.76
N ARG A 179 -18.22 10.08 14.87
CA ARG A 179 -18.98 11.31 14.63
C ARG A 179 -20.37 11.00 14.07
N LEU A 180 -20.48 10.03 13.16
CA LEU A 180 -21.74 9.53 12.63
C LEU A 180 -22.63 8.96 13.73
N ARG A 181 -22.05 8.14 14.62
CA ARG A 181 -22.77 7.56 15.75
C ARG A 181 -23.27 8.64 16.72
N GLU A 182 -22.45 9.62 17.06
CA GLU A 182 -22.83 10.75 17.91
C GLU A 182 -23.95 11.58 17.31
N ALA A 183 -23.91 11.79 15.99
CA ALA A 183 -24.95 12.49 15.25
C ALA A 183 -26.23 11.66 15.02
N GLY A 184 -26.23 10.36 15.37
CA GLY A 184 -27.34 9.45 15.11
C GLY A 184 -27.59 9.19 13.62
N VAL A 185 -26.58 9.41 12.77
CA VAL A 185 -26.65 9.22 11.32
C VAL A 185 -26.29 7.76 11.01
N SER A 186 -27.19 7.06 10.32
CA SER A 186 -26.99 5.68 9.88
C SER A 186 -26.57 5.69 8.42
N VAL A 187 -25.44 5.05 8.13
CA VAL A 187 -24.89 4.88 6.78
C VAL A 187 -24.43 3.44 6.59
N GLU A 188 -24.34 2.99 5.35
CA GLU A 188 -23.67 1.73 5.02
C GLU A 188 -22.18 1.96 4.71
N GLU A 189 -21.39 0.88 4.62
CA GLU A 189 -19.95 1.04 4.34
C GLU A 189 -19.69 1.69 2.97
N SER A 190 -20.52 1.39 1.97
CA SER A 190 -20.50 2.01 0.64
C SER A 190 -20.68 3.53 0.70
N ASP A 191 -21.49 4.06 1.62
CA ASP A 191 -21.61 5.51 1.82
C ASP A 191 -20.30 6.12 2.33
N ILE A 192 -19.63 5.43 3.27
CA ILE A 192 -18.34 5.87 3.83
C ILE A 192 -17.27 5.86 2.73
N ILE A 193 -17.23 4.82 1.89
CA ILE A 193 -16.33 4.76 0.74
C ILE A 193 -16.67 5.90 -0.23
N GLY A 194 -17.94 6.07 -0.63
CA GLY A 194 -18.36 7.12 -1.55
C GLY A 194 -17.94 8.51 -1.07
N ALA A 195 -18.18 8.81 0.21
CA ALA A 195 -17.77 10.04 0.87
C ALA A 195 -16.25 10.23 0.87
N PHE A 196 -15.48 9.18 1.18
CA PHE A 196 -14.01 9.21 1.10
C PHE A 196 -13.52 9.52 -0.33
N LEU A 197 -14.09 8.86 -1.34
CA LEU A 197 -13.68 9.06 -2.73
C LEU A 197 -14.04 10.45 -3.27
N ASN A 198 -15.09 11.05 -2.73
CA ASN A 198 -15.56 12.39 -3.07
C ASN A 198 -14.98 13.48 -2.14
N GLU A 199 -14.04 13.12 -1.26
CA GLU A 199 -13.37 14.01 -0.31
C GLU A 199 -14.36 14.75 0.63
N GLU A 200 -15.48 14.09 0.97
CA GLU A 200 -16.49 14.62 1.89
C GLU A 200 -16.00 14.55 3.34
N ALA A 201 -16.16 15.64 4.09
CA ALA A 201 -15.74 15.68 5.50
C ALA A 201 -16.55 14.75 6.42
N MET A 202 -17.76 14.38 6.02
CA MET A 202 -18.65 13.45 6.73
C MET A 202 -19.51 12.70 5.71
N PRO A 203 -19.64 11.36 5.83
CA PRO A 203 -20.55 10.59 4.99
C PRO A 203 -22.01 10.96 5.25
N THR A 204 -22.83 10.86 4.20
CA THR A 204 -24.29 11.00 4.27
C THR A 204 -24.98 9.78 3.70
N PRO A 205 -26.22 9.46 4.12
CA PRO A 205 -26.99 8.41 3.48
C PRO A 205 -27.15 8.70 1.98
N GLY A 206 -26.72 7.78 1.12
CA GLY A 206 -26.73 7.96 -0.33
C GLY A 206 -25.40 8.47 -0.91
N SER A 207 -24.38 8.77 -0.09
CA SER A 207 -23.03 9.11 -0.60
C SER A 207 -22.47 8.00 -1.50
N HIS A 208 -22.94 6.74 -1.38
CA HIS A 208 -22.56 5.65 -2.27
C HIS A 208 -22.99 5.82 -3.74
N GLU A 209 -23.96 6.68 -4.04
CA GLU A 209 -24.42 6.93 -5.44
C GLU A 209 -23.25 7.37 -6.35
N ILE A 210 -22.23 8.02 -5.77
CA ILE A 210 -21.03 8.41 -6.51
C ILE A 210 -20.24 7.19 -7.04
N LEU A 211 -20.37 6.02 -6.40
CA LEU A 211 -19.71 4.78 -6.81
C LEU A 211 -20.23 4.27 -8.16
N GLU A 212 -21.49 4.56 -8.51
CA GLU A 212 -22.04 4.23 -9.84
C GLU A 212 -21.33 5.00 -10.97
N ARG A 213 -20.77 6.16 -10.62
CA ARG A 213 -20.05 7.04 -11.54
C ARG A 213 -18.54 6.85 -11.49
N LEU A 214 -18.02 6.09 -10.52
CA LEU A 214 -16.61 5.84 -10.35
C LEU A 214 -16.03 5.19 -11.62
N VAL A 215 -15.03 5.82 -12.19
CA VAL A 215 -14.27 5.28 -13.32
C VAL A 215 -13.14 4.44 -12.75
N GLN A 216 -13.28 3.12 -12.85
CA GLN A 216 -12.21 2.18 -12.53
C GLN A 216 -11.15 2.22 -13.64
N ASP A 217 -10.27 3.21 -13.58
CA ASP A 217 -9.17 3.44 -14.51
C ASP A 217 -7.95 2.58 -14.19
N THR A 218 -8.17 1.32 -13.81
CA THR A 218 -7.13 0.37 -13.35
C THR A 218 -5.95 0.31 -14.30
N GLU A 219 -6.20 0.25 -15.62
CA GLU A 219 -5.12 0.24 -16.63
C GLU A 219 -4.22 1.48 -16.59
N SER A 220 -4.69 2.62 -16.08
CA SER A 220 -3.89 3.84 -16.03
C SER A 220 -2.92 3.89 -14.86
N PHE A 221 -3.21 3.21 -13.76
CA PHE A 221 -2.40 3.26 -12.54
C PHE A 221 -1.82 1.91 -12.13
N ASP A 222 -2.34 0.78 -12.61
CA ASP A 222 -1.90 -0.54 -12.18
C ASP A 222 -0.45 -0.79 -12.60
N LEU A 223 0.41 -0.87 -11.59
CA LEU A 223 1.83 -1.18 -11.71
C LEU A 223 2.14 -2.63 -11.32
N SER A 224 1.14 -3.45 -11.00
CA SER A 224 1.35 -4.81 -10.49
C SER A 224 2.11 -5.70 -11.50
N GLY A 225 1.89 -5.51 -12.81
CA GLY A 225 2.66 -6.21 -13.83
C GLY A 225 4.14 -5.82 -13.89
N LEU A 226 4.49 -4.58 -13.51
CA LEU A 226 5.87 -4.10 -13.44
C LEU A 226 6.55 -4.46 -12.12
N LEU A 227 5.83 -4.31 -11.01
CA LEU A 227 6.34 -4.47 -9.65
C LEU A 227 6.31 -5.92 -9.18
N GLY A 228 5.26 -6.68 -9.54
CA GLY A 228 5.06 -8.06 -9.10
C GLY A 228 6.09 -9.04 -9.65
N THR A 229 6.80 -8.69 -10.73
CA THR A 229 7.89 -9.49 -11.29
C THR A 229 9.28 -9.00 -10.86
N LEU A 230 9.37 -7.98 -10.01
CA LEU A 230 10.66 -7.40 -9.62
C LEU A 230 11.56 -8.45 -8.95
N HIS A 231 10.98 -9.32 -8.12
CA HIS A 231 11.69 -10.39 -7.42
C HIS A 231 12.24 -11.48 -8.35
N SER A 232 11.61 -11.74 -9.50
CA SER A 232 11.98 -12.83 -10.41
C SER A 232 13.05 -12.44 -11.43
N HIS A 233 13.41 -11.15 -11.50
CA HIS A 233 14.34 -10.61 -12.51
C HIS A 233 15.50 -9.81 -11.89
N ILE A 234 15.90 -10.15 -10.66
CA ILE A 234 17.07 -9.56 -10.00
C ILE A 234 18.34 -10.22 -10.53
N GLU A 235 18.97 -9.62 -11.53
CA GLU A 235 20.21 -10.14 -12.12
C GLU A 235 21.46 -9.77 -11.30
N ARG A 236 21.41 -8.69 -10.52
CA ARG A 236 22.56 -8.16 -9.78
C ARG A 236 22.11 -7.56 -8.45
N ALA A 237 22.31 -8.29 -7.35
CA ALA A 237 22.17 -7.76 -6.01
C ALA A 237 23.11 -8.48 -5.05
N ASP A 238 23.94 -7.71 -4.33
CA ASP A 238 24.65 -8.21 -3.15
C ASP A 238 23.66 -8.53 -2.00
N ALA A 239 22.46 -7.94 -2.06
CA ALA A 239 21.35 -8.13 -1.14
C ALA A 239 20.03 -8.38 -1.90
N PRO A 240 19.66 -9.65 -2.20
CA PRO A 240 18.52 -9.99 -3.06
C PRO A 240 17.14 -9.59 -2.50
N TYR A 241 17.06 -9.16 -1.24
CA TYR A 241 15.83 -8.65 -0.60
C TYR A 241 15.75 -7.12 -0.57
N ASP A 242 16.69 -6.39 -1.17
CA ASP A 242 16.61 -4.92 -1.18
C ASP A 242 15.46 -4.38 -2.06
N TYR A 243 14.91 -5.18 -2.98
CA TYR A 243 13.75 -4.78 -3.78
C TYR A 243 12.52 -4.48 -2.90
N TYR A 244 12.40 -5.07 -1.71
CA TYR A 244 11.34 -4.74 -0.74
C TYR A 244 11.34 -3.26 -0.38
N LYS A 245 12.51 -2.63 -0.31
CA LYS A 245 12.62 -1.19 -0.02
C LYS A 245 12.07 -0.35 -1.16
N ILE A 246 12.22 -0.79 -2.42
CA ILE A 246 11.62 -0.15 -3.59
C ILE A 246 10.09 -0.32 -3.55
N LEU A 247 9.62 -1.56 -3.40
CA LEU A 247 8.18 -1.85 -3.31
C LEU A 247 7.52 -1.05 -2.19
N ARG A 248 8.20 -0.88 -1.05
CA ARG A 248 7.71 -0.09 0.08
C ARG A 248 7.42 1.35 -0.31
N GLU A 249 8.28 1.99 -1.11
CA GLU A 249 8.03 3.37 -1.54
C GLU A 249 6.83 3.46 -2.48
N PHE A 250 6.55 2.43 -3.28
CA PHE A 250 5.31 2.35 -4.06
C PHE A 250 4.08 2.08 -3.19
N ALA A 251 4.14 1.15 -2.24
CA ALA A 251 3.02 0.86 -1.34
C ALA A 251 2.59 2.09 -0.53
N ARG A 252 3.53 2.98 -0.20
CA ARG A 252 3.24 4.24 0.49
C ARG A 252 2.71 5.32 -0.45
N SER A 253 2.72 5.13 -1.77
CA SER A 253 2.27 6.14 -2.74
C SER A 253 0.82 5.90 -3.16
N PRO A 254 0.00 6.96 -3.27
CA PRO A 254 -1.39 6.84 -3.69
C PRO A 254 -1.49 6.53 -5.20
N ARG A 255 -2.68 6.10 -5.64
CA ARG A 255 -2.92 5.76 -7.05
C ARG A 255 -2.58 6.87 -8.04
N SER A 256 -2.74 8.14 -7.65
CA SER A 256 -2.42 9.28 -8.52
C SER A 256 -0.92 9.36 -8.82
N VAL A 257 -0.06 9.01 -7.86
CA VAL A 257 1.39 8.90 -8.07
C VAL A 257 1.72 7.70 -8.94
N TRP A 258 1.07 6.56 -8.72
CA TRP A 258 1.27 5.37 -9.56
C TRP A 258 0.93 5.63 -11.03
N ARG A 259 -0.17 6.34 -11.28
CA ARG A 259 -0.59 6.79 -12.62
C ARG A 259 0.49 7.63 -13.29
N GLU A 260 1.07 8.58 -12.56
CA GLU A 260 2.14 9.44 -13.07
C GLU A 260 3.45 8.67 -13.31
N VAL A 261 3.79 7.69 -12.46
CA VAL A 261 4.93 6.80 -12.71
C VAL A 261 4.68 5.97 -13.96
N LYS A 262 3.53 5.30 -14.07
CA LYS A 262 3.16 4.46 -15.23
C LYS A 262 3.25 5.25 -16.53
N LEU A 263 2.67 6.45 -16.56
CA LEU A 263 2.74 7.35 -17.71
C LEU A 263 4.19 7.60 -18.18
N ARG A 264 5.12 7.83 -17.25
CA ARG A 264 6.53 8.13 -17.55
C ARG A 264 7.31 6.88 -17.92
N VAL A 265 7.00 5.73 -17.33
CA VAL A 265 7.53 4.43 -17.73
C VAL A 265 7.11 4.12 -19.17
N THR A 266 5.82 4.26 -19.50
CA THR A 266 5.31 4.05 -20.86
C THR A 266 6.00 4.98 -21.87
N LYS A 267 6.10 6.29 -21.58
CA LYS A 267 6.83 7.23 -22.45
C LYS A 267 8.31 6.86 -22.63
N SER A 268 8.94 6.31 -21.61
CA SER A 268 10.35 5.89 -21.68
C SER A 268 10.50 4.60 -22.48
N LEU A 269 9.56 3.66 -22.36
CA LEU A 269 9.48 2.47 -23.20
C LEU A 269 9.31 2.84 -24.68
N GLU A 270 8.37 3.74 -24.99
CA GLU A 270 8.14 4.23 -26.35
C GLU A 270 9.37 4.90 -26.94
N ALA A 271 10.05 5.77 -26.17
CA ALA A 271 11.28 6.43 -26.60
C ALA A 271 12.40 5.42 -26.89
N THR A 272 12.60 4.45 -25.99
CA THR A 272 13.60 3.38 -26.15
C THR A 272 13.27 2.50 -27.36
N ALA A 273 12.01 2.14 -27.57
CA ALA A 273 11.56 1.34 -28.71
C ALA A 273 11.80 2.06 -30.04
N ALA A 274 11.47 3.36 -30.08
CA ALA A 274 11.67 4.22 -31.25
C ALA A 274 13.12 4.66 -31.47
N LYS A 275 14.05 4.31 -30.57
CA LYS A 275 15.44 4.80 -30.56
C LYS A 275 15.52 6.33 -30.59
N ASN A 276 14.62 6.99 -29.87
CA ASN A 276 14.57 8.44 -29.74
C ASN A 276 15.20 8.88 -28.43
N PHE A 277 16.00 9.94 -28.48
CA PHE A 277 16.43 10.61 -27.26
C PHE A 277 15.21 11.22 -26.56
N ALA A 278 15.09 10.95 -25.27
CA ALA A 278 14.13 11.63 -24.41
C ALA A 278 14.80 11.98 -23.09
N ARG A 279 14.59 13.22 -22.62
CA ARG A 279 15.11 13.65 -21.33
C ARG A 279 14.53 12.78 -20.20
N PRO A 280 15.30 12.56 -19.11
CA PRO A 280 14.79 11.94 -17.89
C PRO A 280 13.57 12.67 -17.31
N PHE A 281 12.68 11.90 -16.71
CA PHE A 281 11.56 12.39 -15.92
C PHE A 281 11.93 12.34 -14.44
N ARG A 282 11.39 13.29 -13.69
CA ARG A 282 11.35 13.23 -12.22
C ARG A 282 9.96 13.61 -11.73
N LEU A 283 9.49 12.94 -10.70
CA LEU A 283 8.33 13.35 -9.91
C LEU A 283 8.64 13.10 -8.43
N THR A 284 8.07 13.92 -7.57
CA THR A 284 8.26 13.81 -6.12
C THR A 284 6.90 13.75 -5.48
N PHE A 285 6.75 12.84 -4.51
CA PHE A 285 5.58 12.79 -3.65
C PHE A 285 6.02 13.22 -2.24
N PRO A 286 5.78 14.49 -1.86
CA PRO A 286 6.37 15.08 -0.65
C PRO A 286 6.08 14.31 0.64
N GLU A 287 4.88 13.76 0.78
CA GLU A 287 4.41 13.07 1.97
C GLU A 287 5.19 11.77 2.25
N ASN A 288 5.75 11.15 1.20
CA ASN A 288 6.64 9.99 1.36
C ASN A 288 8.12 10.34 1.47
N ASP A 289 8.47 11.61 1.25
CA ASP A 289 9.86 12.07 1.14
C ASP A 289 10.66 11.24 0.11
N CYS A 290 10.01 10.94 -1.02
CA CYS A 290 10.58 10.10 -2.07
C CYS A 290 10.39 10.73 -3.47
N THR A 291 11.47 10.70 -4.24
CA THR A 291 11.49 11.13 -5.64
C THR A 291 11.66 9.94 -6.58
N PHE A 292 10.83 9.85 -7.60
CA PHE A 292 10.96 8.86 -8.66
C PHE A 292 11.67 9.47 -9.87
N MET A 293 12.79 8.89 -10.27
CA MET A 293 13.54 9.22 -11.48
C MET A 293 13.29 8.12 -12.52
N ILE A 294 12.83 8.50 -13.71
CA ILE A 294 12.51 7.55 -14.78
C ILE A 294 13.16 8.03 -16.06
N ALA A 295 14.01 7.21 -16.68
CA ALA A 295 14.77 7.61 -17.86
C ALA A 295 14.90 6.49 -18.89
N PRO A 296 14.67 6.76 -20.19
CA PRO A 296 15.20 5.91 -21.24
C PRO A 296 16.71 6.09 -21.35
N LEU A 297 17.43 5.00 -21.61
CA LEU A 297 18.84 5.07 -21.99
C LEU A 297 18.96 5.74 -23.36
N ALA A 298 19.90 6.68 -23.49
CA ALA A 298 20.10 7.39 -24.75
C ALA A 298 20.47 6.41 -25.89
N PRO A 299 19.88 6.53 -27.10
CA PRO A 299 20.05 5.56 -28.18
C PRO A 299 21.49 5.32 -28.64
N GLU A 300 22.34 6.34 -28.49
CA GLU A 300 23.76 6.33 -28.85
C GLU A 300 24.64 5.59 -27.84
N LEU A 301 24.14 5.31 -26.65
CA LEU A 301 24.89 4.65 -25.59
C LEU A 301 24.80 3.13 -25.71
N PRO A 302 25.89 2.40 -25.39
CA PRO A 302 25.84 0.95 -25.38
C PRO A 302 24.87 0.47 -24.29
N SER A 303 23.99 -0.45 -24.65
CA SER A 303 23.00 -1.05 -23.75
C SER A 303 23.32 -2.48 -23.37
N THR A 304 24.32 -3.12 -23.97
CA THR A 304 24.67 -4.53 -23.75
C THR A 304 26.17 -4.73 -23.53
N GLY A 305 26.55 -5.93 -23.07
CA GLY A 305 27.93 -6.25 -22.72
C GLY A 305 28.42 -5.52 -21.46
N SER A 306 29.71 -5.70 -21.12
CA SER A 306 30.32 -5.12 -19.92
C SER A 306 30.27 -3.59 -19.91
N GLU A 307 30.48 -2.97 -21.08
CA GLU A 307 30.41 -1.51 -21.21
C GLU A 307 28.97 -1.00 -21.07
N GLY A 308 27.99 -1.65 -21.69
CA GLY A 308 26.60 -1.26 -21.54
C GLY A 308 26.12 -1.37 -20.09
N VAL A 309 26.51 -2.45 -19.40
CA VAL A 309 26.24 -2.61 -17.96
C VAL A 309 26.82 -1.44 -17.16
N ARG A 310 28.07 -1.05 -17.42
CA ARG A 310 28.72 0.09 -16.75
C ARG A 310 27.94 1.38 -17.00
N VAL A 311 27.60 1.66 -18.26
CA VAL A 311 26.87 2.88 -18.65
C VAL A 311 25.49 2.96 -18.01
N ARG A 312 24.73 1.85 -17.99
CA ARG A 312 23.43 1.80 -17.33
C ARG A 312 23.55 2.01 -15.82
N THR A 313 24.42 1.26 -15.14
CA THR A 313 24.59 1.42 -13.68
C THR A 313 25.03 2.84 -13.30
N THR A 314 26.02 3.41 -14.00
CA THR A 314 26.49 4.78 -13.73
C THR A 314 25.42 5.82 -14.07
N GLY A 315 24.73 5.67 -15.21
CA GLY A 315 23.67 6.59 -15.64
C GLY A 315 22.49 6.60 -14.67
N LEU A 316 21.98 5.42 -14.31
CA LEU A 316 20.93 5.24 -13.31
C LEU A 316 21.32 5.89 -11.97
N SER A 317 22.51 5.59 -11.45
CA SER A 317 22.99 6.16 -10.18
C SER A 317 23.08 7.69 -10.23
N ASN A 318 23.75 8.24 -11.23
CA ASN A 318 23.96 9.69 -11.36
C ASN A 318 22.65 10.46 -11.54
N LEU A 319 21.74 9.95 -12.39
CA LEU A 319 20.44 10.58 -12.60
C LEU A 319 19.57 10.49 -11.34
N THR A 320 19.58 9.35 -10.64
CA THR A 320 18.81 9.20 -9.39
C THR A 320 19.34 10.14 -8.31
N GLN A 321 20.67 10.28 -8.18
CA GLN A 321 21.32 11.21 -7.27
C GLN A 321 20.92 12.66 -7.58
N ALA A 322 20.99 13.05 -8.84
CA ALA A 322 20.62 14.39 -9.28
C ALA A 322 19.13 14.69 -9.03
N ALA A 323 18.24 13.73 -9.32
CA ALA A 323 16.81 13.88 -9.06
C ALA A 323 16.52 14.06 -7.56
N LYS A 324 17.12 13.22 -6.70
CA LYS A 324 17.03 13.31 -5.23
C LYS A 324 17.51 14.65 -4.72
N TYR A 325 18.68 15.11 -5.19
CA TYR A 325 19.28 16.37 -4.78
C TYR A 325 18.38 17.56 -5.11
N LEU A 326 17.90 17.64 -6.36
CA LEU A 326 17.02 18.72 -6.82
C LEU A 326 15.67 18.74 -6.09
N ALA A 327 15.18 17.59 -5.66
CA ALA A 327 13.91 17.46 -4.95
C ALA A 327 14.02 17.64 -3.43
N HIS A 328 15.24 17.76 -2.89
CA HIS A 328 15.49 17.86 -1.45
C HIS A 328 14.95 16.67 -0.63
N THR A 329 14.90 15.47 -1.22
CA THR A 329 14.34 14.29 -0.55
C THR A 329 15.39 13.40 0.12
N SER A 330 14.99 12.67 1.16
CA SER A 330 15.85 11.64 1.77
C SER A 330 15.86 10.32 0.99
N LYS A 331 14.89 10.11 0.10
CA LYS A 331 14.81 8.91 -0.75
C LYS A 331 14.65 9.23 -2.22
N ALA A 332 15.16 8.33 -3.06
CA ALA A 332 14.82 8.29 -4.46
C ALA A 332 14.85 6.89 -5.05
N VAL A 333 13.86 6.59 -5.89
CA VAL A 333 13.78 5.37 -6.71
C VAL A 333 14.10 5.74 -8.16
N GLY A 334 15.11 5.10 -8.72
CA GLY A 334 15.51 5.23 -10.11
C GLY A 334 15.01 4.06 -10.96
N ILE A 335 14.51 4.36 -12.15
CA ILE A 335 14.07 3.40 -13.16
C ILE A 335 14.72 3.78 -14.48
N GLN A 336 15.65 2.97 -14.98
CA GLN A 336 16.26 3.17 -16.28
C GLN A 336 15.83 2.09 -17.26
N ILE A 337 15.38 2.51 -18.45
CA ILE A 337 14.84 1.61 -19.48
C ILE A 337 15.79 1.58 -20.67
N SER A 338 16.28 0.41 -21.03
CA SER A 338 17.17 0.18 -22.17
C SER A 338 16.68 -0.98 -23.04
N ARG A 339 17.30 -1.16 -24.21
CA ARG A 339 16.96 -2.23 -25.15
C ARG A 339 18.14 -3.16 -25.34
N ASP A 340 17.90 -4.45 -25.23
CA ASP A 340 18.84 -5.52 -25.57
C ASP A 340 18.23 -6.39 -26.69
N GLY A 341 18.60 -6.10 -27.94
CA GLY A 341 18.00 -6.76 -29.10
C GLY A 341 16.48 -6.51 -29.18
N GLU A 342 15.70 -7.58 -29.07
CA GLU A 342 14.22 -7.52 -29.01
C GLU A 342 13.67 -7.40 -27.58
N PHE A 343 14.52 -7.53 -26.57
CA PHE A 343 14.13 -7.44 -25.18
C PHE A 343 14.30 -6.01 -24.64
N VAL A 344 13.46 -5.66 -23.67
CA VAL A 344 13.60 -4.44 -22.88
C VAL A 344 14.22 -4.82 -21.55
N GLN A 345 15.23 -4.07 -21.13
CA GLN A 345 15.83 -4.18 -19.81
C GLN A 345 15.44 -2.97 -18.96
N ILE A 346 15.00 -3.24 -17.73
CA ILE A 346 14.64 -2.22 -16.75
C ILE A 346 15.59 -2.36 -15.56
N ASP A 347 16.47 -1.38 -15.39
CA ASP A 347 17.39 -1.30 -14.26
C ASP A 347 16.78 -0.44 -13.15
N TRP A 348 16.86 -0.92 -11.90
CA TRP A 348 16.29 -0.27 -10.73
C TRP A 348 17.37 0.19 -9.76
N GLY A 349 17.16 1.34 -9.15
CA GLY A 349 18.07 1.92 -8.15
C GLY A 349 17.30 2.50 -6.98
N LEU A 350 17.87 2.39 -5.79
CA LEU A 350 17.36 3.04 -4.58
C LEU A 350 18.49 3.83 -3.92
N LEU A 351 18.20 5.08 -3.59
CA LEU A 351 19.03 5.92 -2.73
C LEU A 351 18.23 6.25 -1.47
N GLU A 352 18.76 5.94 -0.29
CA GLU A 352 18.12 6.17 1.00
C GLU A 352 19.13 6.74 2.00
N PHE A 353 19.16 8.06 2.12
CA PHE A 353 20.01 8.80 3.08
C PHE A 353 19.53 10.26 3.18
N PRO A 354 19.71 10.94 4.33
CA PRO A 354 19.30 12.34 4.49
C PRO A 354 19.83 13.26 3.38
N TRP A 355 19.02 14.22 2.95
CA TRP A 355 19.52 15.24 2.03
C TRP A 355 20.60 16.09 2.70
N GLN A 356 21.66 16.39 1.95
CA GLN A 356 22.77 17.24 2.37
C GLN A 356 23.18 18.11 1.18
N SER A 357 23.58 19.36 1.46
CA SER A 357 24.12 20.25 0.43
C SER A 357 25.41 19.68 -0.16
N ASP A 358 25.53 19.76 -1.49
CA ASP A 358 26.67 19.31 -2.27
C ASP A 358 27.00 20.40 -3.29
N PRO A 359 27.94 21.31 -2.96
CA PRO A 359 28.28 22.43 -3.83
C PRO A 359 28.79 22.01 -5.22
N GLU A 360 29.43 20.83 -5.32
CA GLU A 360 29.94 20.33 -6.60
C GLU A 360 28.78 19.85 -7.49
N LEU A 361 27.83 19.11 -6.90
CA LEU A 361 26.63 18.70 -7.61
C LEU A 361 25.75 19.90 -7.98
N GLU A 362 25.64 20.89 -7.10
CA GLU A 362 24.91 22.13 -7.36
C GLU A 362 25.51 22.94 -8.53
N ASP A 363 26.83 23.12 -8.55
CA ASP A 363 27.53 23.78 -9.67
C ASP A 363 27.28 23.02 -10.99
N ARG A 364 27.38 21.68 -10.98
CA ARG A 364 27.11 20.85 -12.17
C ARG A 364 25.67 20.98 -12.66
N LEU A 365 24.70 20.93 -11.76
CA LEU A 365 23.28 21.02 -12.10
C LEU A 365 22.88 22.42 -12.55
N SER A 366 23.53 23.47 -12.03
CA SER A 366 23.31 24.85 -12.49
C SER A 366 23.76 25.06 -13.94
N LYS A 367 24.84 24.37 -14.35
CA LYS A 367 25.41 24.45 -15.71
C LYS A 367 24.68 23.54 -16.70
N ASN A 368 24.29 22.34 -16.28
CA ASN A 368 23.70 21.34 -17.18
C ASN A 368 22.70 20.43 -16.45
N ASN A 369 21.49 20.95 -16.20
CA ASN A 369 20.40 20.16 -15.63
C ASN A 369 19.84 19.17 -16.68
N PRO A 370 19.91 17.85 -16.45
CA PRO A 370 19.43 16.86 -17.43
C PRO A 370 17.90 16.76 -17.48
N PHE A 371 17.20 17.29 -16.47
CA PHE A 371 15.76 17.14 -16.33
C PHE A 371 14.98 18.22 -17.07
N ARG A 372 13.69 17.92 -17.26
CA ARG A 372 12.71 18.93 -17.64
C ARG A 372 12.40 19.84 -16.44
N PRO A 373 11.92 21.08 -16.67
CA PRO A 373 11.30 21.87 -15.62
C PRO A 373 10.19 21.07 -14.94
N VAL A 374 10.06 21.23 -13.63
CA VAL A 374 8.99 20.61 -12.84
C VAL A 374 7.94 21.66 -12.52
N THR A 375 6.69 21.21 -12.48
CA THR A 375 5.54 22.01 -12.05
C THR A 375 4.84 21.24 -10.95
N GLU A 376 4.45 21.94 -9.90
CA GLU A 376 3.57 21.40 -8.87
C GLU A 376 2.14 21.32 -9.43
N LYS A 377 1.43 20.24 -9.10
CA LYS A 377 0.07 20.01 -9.57
C LYS A 377 -0.69 19.16 -8.55
N SER A 378 -1.92 19.57 -8.23
CA SER A 378 -2.88 18.70 -7.55
C SER A 378 -3.44 17.68 -8.53
N MET A 379 -3.53 16.42 -8.09
CA MET A 379 -3.92 15.29 -8.92
C MET A 379 -5.03 14.53 -8.22
N ASP A 380 -6.17 14.41 -8.89
CA ASP A 380 -7.27 13.61 -8.35
C ASP A 380 -6.85 12.15 -8.22
N GLY A 381 -7.11 11.58 -7.04
CA GLY A 381 -6.94 10.14 -6.83
C GLY A 381 -7.91 9.37 -7.72
N PHE A 382 -9.19 9.73 -7.62
CA PHE A 382 -10.32 9.01 -8.21
C PHE A 382 -10.99 9.85 -9.29
N PHE A 383 -11.48 9.20 -10.34
CA PHE A 383 -12.18 9.85 -11.43
C PHE A 383 -13.64 9.42 -11.48
N PHE A 384 -14.51 10.33 -11.89
CA PHE A 384 -15.94 10.09 -11.98
C PHE A 384 -16.46 10.53 -13.35
N LYS A 385 -17.44 9.80 -13.90
CA LYS A 385 -18.15 10.22 -15.11
C LYS A 385 -18.87 11.54 -14.83
N SER A 386 -18.76 12.50 -15.75
CA SER A 386 -19.57 13.73 -15.73
C SER A 386 -21.03 13.42 -16.05
N PHE A 387 -21.96 14.23 -15.54
CA PHE A 387 -23.34 14.20 -16.02
C PHE A 387 -23.34 14.61 -17.50
N ALA A 388 -23.98 13.80 -18.36
CA ALA A 388 -24.45 14.32 -19.63
C ALA A 388 -25.47 15.41 -19.29
N SER A 389 -25.21 16.65 -19.72
CA SER A 389 -26.12 17.78 -19.54
C SER A 389 -27.29 17.69 -20.51
#